data_AF-A0A7Y6Y0V2-F1
#
_entry.id   AF-A0A7Y6Y0V2-F1
#
_cell.length_a   1.000
_cell.length_b   1.000
_cell.length_c   1.000
_cell.angle_alpha   90.00
_cell.angle_beta   90.00
_cell.angle_gamma   90.00
#
_symmetry.space_group_name_H-M   'P 1'
#
loop_
_entity.id
_entity.type
_entity.pdbx_description
1 polymer ?
#
loop_
_entity_poly.entity_id
_entity_poly.type
_entity_poly.pdbx_seq_one_letter_code
_entity_poly.pdbx_strand_id
1 'polypeptide(L)'
;MMGATASAMGRPVTFFFSKSATRFLTADGWASLQTTAGVVGPEMDAALEEKGVADTSILLDGLAALDARFLVCESALREHSIDVTDLTTRPVIEIAGLAEIIEKGHGGDWLTF
;
A
#
# COMPACT_ATOMS: atom_id res chain seq x y z
N MET A 1 -9.12 2.03 3.24
CA MET A 1 -10.11 2.86 4.00
C MET A 1 -9.51 3.48 5.27
N MET A 2 -9.15 2.71 6.31
CA MET A 2 -8.67 3.30 7.59
C MET A 2 -7.53 4.31 7.47
N GLY A 3 -6.43 3.94 6.80
CA GLY A 3 -5.30 4.86 6.64
C GLY A 3 -5.68 6.13 5.86
N ALA A 4 -6.46 6.02 4.79
CA ALA A 4 -6.96 7.18 4.04
C ALA A 4 -7.83 8.11 4.90
N THR A 5 -8.72 7.56 5.73
CA THR A 5 -9.52 8.34 6.67
C THR A 5 -8.64 9.03 7.71
N ALA A 6 -7.65 8.33 8.29
CA ALA A 6 -6.74 8.91 9.26
C ALA A 6 -5.90 10.05 8.65
N SER A 7 -5.35 9.86 7.44
CA SER A 7 -4.64 10.90 6.69
C SER A 7 -5.53 12.12 6.43
N ALA A 8 -6.78 11.90 6.00
CA ALA A 8 -7.73 13.00 5.77
C ALA A 8 -8.10 13.77 7.06
N MET A 9 -7.99 13.13 8.22
CA MET A 9 -8.15 13.78 9.54
C MET A 9 -6.89 14.50 10.02
N GLY A 10 -5.84 14.60 9.19
CA GLY A 10 -4.57 15.21 9.55
C GLY A 10 -3.71 14.35 10.48
N ARG A 11 -4.00 13.05 10.62
CA ARG A 11 -3.15 12.13 11.37
C ARG A 11 -2.02 11.63 10.47
N PRO A 12 -0.75 11.68 10.90
CA PRO A 12 0.34 11.06 10.15
C PRO A 12 0.09 9.56 9.98
N VAL A 13 0.19 9.05 8.76
CA VAL A 13 0.00 7.63 8.44
C VAL A 13 1.23 7.11 7.71
N THR A 14 1.66 5.92 8.12
CA THR A 14 2.70 5.16 7.45
C THR A 14 2.12 3.80 7.08
N PHE A 15 2.12 3.47 5.79
CA PHE A 15 1.84 2.14 5.29
C PHE A 15 3.14 1.37 5.14
N PHE A 16 3.26 0.21 5.77
CA PHE A 16 4.41 -0.68 5.62
C PHE A 16 3.99 -1.97 4.94
N PHE A 17 4.47 -2.17 3.71
CA PHE A 17 4.16 -3.34 2.90
C PHE A 17 5.24 -4.40 3.12
N SER A 18 4.85 -5.57 3.60
CA SER A 18 5.74 -6.68 3.89
C SER A 18 5.16 -8.00 3.37
N LYS A 19 6.00 -9.04 3.32
CA LYS A 19 5.61 -10.35 2.79
C LYS A 19 4.97 -10.23 1.40
N SER A 20 3.93 -10.99 1.11
CA SER A 20 3.25 -11.01 -0.18
C SER A 20 2.63 -9.66 -0.56
N ALA A 21 2.37 -8.77 0.41
CA ALA A 21 1.80 -7.46 0.14
C ALA A 21 2.75 -6.54 -0.64
N THR A 22 4.07 -6.83 -0.69
CA THR A 22 5.01 -6.03 -1.50
C THR A 22 4.67 -6.07 -2.99
N ARG A 23 4.05 -7.15 -3.48
CA ARG A 23 3.60 -7.25 -4.87
C ARG A 23 2.59 -6.19 -5.24
N PHE A 24 1.77 -5.71 -4.29
CA PHE A 24 0.82 -4.63 -4.54
C PHE A 24 1.50 -3.37 -5.11
N LEU A 25 2.75 -3.13 -4.72
CA LEU A 25 3.49 -1.93 -5.06
C LEU A 25 4.18 -2.00 -6.44
N THR A 26 4.06 -3.09 -7.20
CA THR A 26 4.60 -3.14 -8.57
C THR A 26 3.57 -2.62 -9.58
N ALA A 27 4.03 -2.26 -10.79
CA ALA A 27 3.16 -1.66 -11.83
C ALA A 27 1.87 -2.47 -12.11
N ASP A 28 1.98 -3.80 -12.25
CA ASP A 28 0.84 -4.71 -12.47
C ASP A 28 0.44 -5.48 -11.20
N GLY A 29 0.96 -5.05 -10.06
CA GLY A 29 0.81 -5.70 -8.76
C GLY A 29 -0.64 -5.93 -8.41
N TRP A 30 -1.41 -4.85 -8.43
CA TRP A 30 -2.84 -4.86 -8.14
C TRP A 30 -3.63 -5.82 -9.04
N ALA A 31 -3.33 -5.81 -10.34
CA ALA A 31 -4.02 -6.66 -11.32
C ALA A 31 -3.86 -8.16 -11.02
N SER A 32 -2.73 -8.53 -10.42
CA SER A 32 -2.40 -9.92 -10.08
C SER A 32 -2.89 -10.39 -8.71
N LEU A 33 -3.30 -9.47 -7.83
CA LEU A 33 -3.76 -9.81 -6.49
C LEU A 33 -5.20 -10.33 -6.53
N GLN A 34 -5.46 -11.31 -5.66
CA GLN A 34 -6.75 -11.97 -5.54
C GLN A 34 -7.24 -11.96 -4.10
N THR A 35 -8.54 -11.75 -3.95
CA THR A 35 -9.24 -11.98 -2.67
C THR A 35 -9.29 -13.48 -2.35
N THR A 36 -9.67 -13.83 -1.12
CA THR A 36 -9.94 -15.24 -0.74
C THR A 36 -11.06 -15.88 -1.54
N ALA A 37 -11.94 -15.07 -2.14
CA ALA A 37 -13.00 -15.52 -3.04
C ALA A 37 -12.54 -15.65 -4.51
N GLY A 38 -11.27 -15.35 -4.81
CA GLY A 38 -10.69 -15.46 -6.15
C GLY A 38 -10.89 -14.24 -7.06
N VAL A 39 -11.61 -13.22 -6.60
CA VAL A 39 -11.81 -11.96 -7.34
C VAL A 39 -10.49 -11.20 -7.45
N VAL A 40 -10.11 -10.80 -8.66
CA VAL A 40 -8.90 -10.01 -8.93
C VAL A 40 -9.13 -8.52 -8.71
N GLY A 41 -8.04 -7.75 -8.50
CA GLY A 41 -8.09 -6.30 -8.29
C GLY A 41 -8.98 -5.52 -9.27
N PRO A 42 -8.86 -5.70 -10.60
CA PRO A 42 -9.64 -4.94 -11.58
C PRO A 42 -11.15 -5.24 -11.53
N GLU A 43 -11.52 -6.49 -11.24
CA GLU A 43 -12.93 -6.86 -11.05
C GLU A 43 -13.49 -6.22 -9.77
N MET A 44 -12.67 -6.15 -8.72
CA MET A 44 -13.06 -5.49 -7.48
C MET A 44 -13.21 -3.98 -7.66
N ASP A 45 -12.28 -3.32 -8.37
CA ASP A 45 -12.36 -1.90 -8.68
C ASP A 45 -13.63 -1.60 -9.49
N ALA A 46 -13.92 -2.35 -10.56
CA ALA A 46 -15.14 -2.16 -11.35
C ALA A 46 -16.42 -2.26 -10.49
N ALA A 47 -16.50 -3.26 -9.61
CA ALA A 47 -17.64 -3.45 -8.71
C ALA A 47 -17.77 -2.35 -7.63
N LEU A 48 -16.67 -1.67 -7.29
CA LEU A 48 -16.64 -0.53 -6.36
C LEU A 48 -17.01 0.77 -7.09
N GLU A 49 -16.52 0.97 -8.31
CA GLU A 49 -16.83 2.12 -9.16
C GLU A 49 -18.32 2.20 -9.50
N GLU A 50 -18.97 1.05 -9.78
CA GLU A 50 -20.42 0.97 -9.98
C GLU A 50 -21.23 1.50 -8.76
N LYS A 51 -20.61 1.51 -7.58
CA LYS A 51 -21.19 2.02 -6.32
C LYS A 51 -20.72 3.42 -5.95
N GLY A 52 -19.98 4.08 -6.85
CA GLY A 52 -19.39 5.40 -6.62
C GLY A 52 -18.23 5.41 -5.64
N VAL A 53 -17.58 4.25 -5.42
CA VAL A 53 -16.36 4.15 -4.61
C VAL A 53 -15.15 4.24 -5.55
N ALA A 54 -14.17 5.05 -5.16
CA ALA A 54 -12.94 5.23 -5.92
C ALA A 54 -12.16 3.92 -6.11
N ASP A 55 -11.58 3.75 -7.28
CA ASP A 55 -10.67 2.64 -7.59
C ASP A 55 -9.34 2.77 -6.82
N THR A 56 -8.48 1.77 -7.03
CA THR A 56 -7.17 1.73 -6.39
C THR A 56 -6.24 2.85 -6.85
N SER A 57 -6.32 3.26 -8.12
CA SER A 57 -5.47 4.34 -8.67
C SER A 57 -5.78 5.68 -8.00
N ILE A 58 -7.05 6.06 -7.93
CA ILE A 58 -7.54 7.27 -7.27
C ILE A 58 -7.21 7.22 -5.78
N LEU A 59 -7.33 6.06 -5.13
CA LEU A 59 -6.99 5.91 -3.72
C LEU A 59 -5.50 6.17 -3.45
N LEU A 60 -4.60 5.62 -4.28
CA LEU A 60 -3.16 5.83 -4.16
C LEU A 60 -2.77 7.28 -4.41
N ASP A 61 -3.38 7.91 -5.42
CA ASP A 61 -3.20 9.34 -5.70
C ASP A 61 -3.68 10.23 -4.55
N GLY A 62 -4.84 9.92 -3.97
CA GLY A 62 -5.36 10.64 -2.80
C GLY A 62 -4.47 10.48 -1.58
N LEU A 63 -3.95 9.29 -1.33
CA LEU A 63 -3.00 9.04 -0.24
C LEU A 63 -1.68 9.78 -0.45
N ALA A 64 -1.17 9.82 -1.68
CA ALA A 64 0.02 10.60 -2.02
C ALA A 64 -0.19 12.11 -1.77
N ALA A 65 -1.37 12.64 -2.13
CA ALA A 65 -1.72 14.04 -1.92
C ALA A 65 -1.95 14.41 -0.44
N LEU A 66 -2.22 13.42 0.42
CA LEU A 66 -2.40 13.58 1.86
C LEU A 66 -1.11 13.30 2.66
N ASP A 67 0.05 13.29 2.00
CA ASP A 67 1.36 13.03 2.59
C ASP A 67 1.44 11.69 3.37
N ALA A 68 0.65 10.69 2.96
CA ALA A 68 0.78 9.36 3.53
C ALA A 68 2.10 8.73 3.10
N ARG A 69 2.85 8.17 4.05
CA ARG A 69 4.16 7.55 3.79
C ARG A 69 3.98 6.10 3.38
N PHE A 70 4.63 5.69 2.31
CA PHE A 70 4.63 4.31 1.82
C PHE A 70 6.03 3.73 1.97
N LEU A 71 6.15 2.68 2.79
CA LEU A 71 7.39 1.97 3.03
C LEU A 71 7.24 0.51 2.58
N VAL A 72 8.29 -0.05 2.00
CA VAL A 72 8.35 -1.45 1.59
C VAL A 72 9.48 -2.18 2.33
N CYS A 73 9.19 -3.41 2.76
CA CYS A 73 10.13 -4.25 3.49
C CYS A 73 11.25 -4.75 2.57
N GLU A 74 12.48 -4.35 2.87
CA GLU A 74 13.69 -4.75 2.14
C GLU A 74 13.83 -6.29 2.03
N SER A 75 13.62 -7.01 3.14
CA SER A 75 13.71 -8.47 3.16
C SER A 75 12.63 -9.13 2.31
N ALA A 76 11.45 -8.54 2.22
CA ALA A 76 10.35 -9.08 1.42
C ALA A 76 10.56 -8.86 -0.09
N LEU A 77 11.19 -7.75 -0.49
CA LEU A 77 11.62 -7.55 -1.88
C LEU A 77 12.59 -8.66 -2.31
N ARG A 78 13.58 -8.98 -1.48
CA ARG A 78 14.52 -10.09 -1.73
C ARG A 78 13.83 -11.45 -1.75
N GLU A 79 12.97 -11.72 -0.77
CA GLU A 79 12.19 -12.97 -0.65
C GLU A 79 11.37 -13.24 -1.92
N HIS A 80 10.82 -12.19 -2.53
CA HIS A 80 9.98 -12.30 -3.73
C HIS A 80 10.71 -11.99 -5.04
N SER A 81 12.03 -11.74 -5.00
CA SER A 81 12.84 -11.37 -6.19
C SER A 81 12.25 -10.19 -6.96
N ILE A 82 11.76 -9.17 -6.25
CA ILE A 82 11.23 -7.93 -6.83
C ILE A 82 12.37 -6.91 -6.89
N ASP A 83 12.64 -6.38 -8.08
CA ASP A 83 13.60 -5.28 -8.22
C ASP A 83 12.97 -3.96 -7.78
N VAL A 84 13.77 -3.07 -7.20
CA VAL A 84 13.28 -1.76 -6.73
C VAL A 84 12.78 -0.89 -7.89
N THR A 85 13.27 -1.14 -9.10
CA THR A 85 12.83 -0.45 -10.33
C THR A 85 11.47 -0.93 -10.84
N ASP A 86 10.97 -2.07 -10.34
CA ASP A 86 9.64 -2.59 -10.65
C ASP A 86 8.53 -1.93 -9.81
N LEU A 87 8.92 -1.18 -8.77
CA LEU A 87 7.98 -0.49 -7.89
C LEU A 87 7.33 0.70 -8.60
N THR A 88 6.06 0.93 -8.29
CA THR A 88 5.37 2.15 -8.71
C THR A 88 6.09 3.38 -8.14
N THR A 89 6.04 4.46 -8.90
CA THR A 89 6.65 5.74 -8.51
C THR A 89 5.65 6.70 -7.87
N ARG A 90 4.36 6.32 -7.87
CA ARG A 90 3.28 7.14 -7.34
C ARG A 90 2.31 6.25 -6.54
N PRO A 91 2.28 6.37 -5.20
CA PRO A 91 3.09 7.24 -4.34
C PRO A 91 4.60 6.90 -4.37
N VAL A 92 5.43 7.83 -3.89
CA VAL A 92 6.87 7.55 -3.66
C VAL A 92 7.01 6.51 -2.56
N ILE A 93 7.83 5.49 -2.80
CA ILE A 93 8.03 4.37 -1.87
C ILE A 93 9.45 4.42 -1.29
N GLU A 94 9.53 4.38 0.04
CA GLU A 94 10.77 4.23 0.79
C GLU A 94 11.05 2.74 1.05
N ILE A 95 12.28 2.29 0.87
CA ILE A 95 12.69 0.93 1.28
C ILE A 95 13.14 1.01 2.74
N ALA A 96 12.58 0.17 3.59
CA ALA A 96 12.87 0.17 5.02
C ALA A 96 13.04 -1.23 5.59
N GLY A 97 13.90 -1.34 6.62
CA GLY A 97 14.03 -2.52 7.45
C GLY A 97 13.00 -2.55 8.59
N LEU A 98 12.83 -3.71 9.22
CA LEU A 98 11.89 -3.88 10.34
C LEU A 98 12.24 -2.98 11.55
N ALA A 99 13.54 -2.76 11.81
CA ALA A 99 13.96 -1.89 12.91
C ALA A 99 13.56 -0.42 12.67
N GLU A 100 13.74 0.07 11.44
CA GLU A 100 13.39 1.44 11.06
C GLU A 100 11.89 1.70 11.16
N ILE A 101 11.03 0.76 10.72
CA ILE A 101 9.58 0.94 10.86
C ILE A 101 9.15 0.96 12.33
N ILE A 102 9.74 0.12 13.18
CA ILE A 102 9.47 0.11 14.63
C ILE A 102 9.81 1.46 15.25
N GLU A 103 10.95 2.05 14.87
CA GLU A 103 11.34 3.38 15.31
C GLU A 103 10.35 4.46 14.81
N LYS A 104 10.00 4.45 13.51
CA LYS A 104 9.07 5.43 12.92
C LYS A 104 7.66 5.37 13.50
N GLY A 105 7.23 4.21 14.01
CA GLY A 105 5.93 4.04 14.66
C GLY A 105 5.95 4.18 16.17
N HIS A 106 7.08 4.59 16.77
CA HIS A 106 7.16 4.80 18.22
C HIS A 106 6.13 5.82 18.70
N GLY A 107 5.37 5.48 19.74
CA GLY A 107 4.31 6.35 20.30
C GLY A 107 3.04 6.47 19.46
N GLY A 108 2.96 5.77 18.32
CA GLY A 108 1.77 5.70 17.47
C GLY A 108 0.92 4.45 17.68
N ASP A 109 -0.26 4.45 17.07
CA ASP A 109 -1.12 3.27 16.99
C ASP A 109 -0.63 2.32 15.88
N TRP A 110 -0.56 1.02 16.18
CA TRP A 110 -0.18 -0.01 15.21
C TRP A 110 -1.39 -0.84 14.79
N LEU A 111 -1.57 -0.98 13.48
CA LEU A 111 -2.62 -1.79 12.87
C LEU A 111 -1.97 -2.79 11.90
N THR A 112 -2.34 -4.06 12.02
CA THR A 112 -1.87 -5.15 11.15
C THR A 112 -3.06 -5.84 10.50
N PHE A 113 -2.90 -6.25 9.24
CA PHE A 113 -3.96 -6.85 8.42
C PHE A 113 -3.45 -8.14 7.77
#